data_AF-A0A9P8NWX1-F1
#
_entry.id   AF-A0A9P8NWX1-F1
#
_cell.length_a   1.000
_cell.length_b   1.000
_cell.length_c   1.000
_cell.angle_alpha   90.00
_cell.angle_beta   90.00
_cell.angle_gamma   90.00
#
_symmetry.space_group_name_H-M   'P 1'
#
loop_
_entity.id
_entity.type
_entity.pdbx_description
1 polymer ?
#
loop_
_entity_poly.entity_id
_entity_poly.type
_entity_poly.pdbx_seq_one_letter_code
_entity_poly.pdbx_strand_id
1 'polypeptide(L)'
;MPTTEESPLIPVATNPIKESLPSLRVRLFQVGCALTWCLFAAGPIFGFAALKPILIDQGIYREYCKENIDTGENAMCAERDLKLNFMFTIAAVITNATALVVGRVLDTFGPRVTGIIGAIVIFFASTSLSQGQSITVFDPYLAGYIGLAFGGPFVFISSFQLANSFPGRSGTVLAFLTGAFDSSSALFLMYRLVYQHNWIQDLSLKKFFTAYLIVPIFILVCQLTVMPKKSYKTVETLAKIGETGIDETGLPMDPEDLRYSQDRVNAQRTRRPSIKSVRSNRSSKSVYEEIAENRLYEKSGGVSGVLHSKSLKEQMTSPWFTLMVCFATIQMLRVNYFVATIRSQMEYYFQDEAIAVQINKFFDVALPVGGVFAIPFIGVLLDNFKIVTVLSILLQISLLIGLFGMVPIQIVQYLGIVMLVVYRPFYYTAVSDYCAKVFGYRTFGTVYGSINCISGLFNVLQAPLDNATHTIFKMNPNPANTLLVGLTFIAGLALISYIKGQEIELKKRTIIDEAMHSDVVEIED
;
A
#
# COMPACT_ATOMS: atom_id res chain seq x y z
N MET A 1 38.73 56.70 -12.17
CA MET A 1 38.23 56.18 -10.88
C MET A 1 37.30 55.03 -11.18
N PRO A 2 37.69 53.76 -10.94
CA PRO A 2 36.76 52.65 -11.05
C PRO A 2 35.96 52.58 -9.75
N THR A 3 34.63 52.67 -9.85
CA THR A 3 33.71 52.49 -8.74
C THR A 3 33.62 51.01 -8.40
N THR A 4 34.25 50.65 -7.29
CA THR A 4 34.08 49.37 -6.57
C THR A 4 32.66 49.28 -6.03
N GLU A 5 31.76 48.62 -6.75
CA GLU A 5 30.53 48.08 -6.17
C GLU A 5 30.84 46.72 -5.54
N GLU A 6 31.35 46.76 -4.30
CA GLU A 6 31.33 45.62 -3.41
C GLU A 6 29.87 45.27 -3.13
N SER A 7 29.37 44.23 -3.79
CA SER A 7 28.14 43.56 -3.35
C SER A 7 28.36 43.08 -1.92
N PRO A 8 27.47 43.38 -0.94
CA PRO A 8 27.64 42.89 0.40
C PRO A 8 27.57 41.35 0.35
N LEU A 9 28.66 40.71 0.77
CA LEU A 9 28.68 39.31 1.18
C LEU A 9 27.59 39.14 2.24
N ILE A 10 26.42 38.66 1.81
CA ILE A 10 25.43 38.11 2.72
C ILE A 10 26.18 36.99 3.47
N PRO A 11 26.33 37.07 4.80
CA PRO A 11 27.00 36.02 5.53
C PRO A 11 26.25 34.71 5.22
N VAL A 12 27.01 33.70 4.80
CA VAL A 12 26.53 32.32 4.68
C VAL A 12 25.84 32.01 6.00
N ALA A 13 24.51 32.05 5.99
CA ALA A 13 23.71 31.71 7.14
C ALA A 13 24.07 30.27 7.47
N THR A 14 24.84 30.11 8.54
CA THR A 14 25.08 28.86 9.22
C THR A 14 23.74 28.13 9.37
N ASN A 15 23.58 27.04 8.59
CA ASN A 15 22.53 26.04 8.64
C ASN A 15 21.43 26.27 9.71
N PRO A 16 20.32 26.95 9.39
CA PRO A 16 19.17 27.03 10.30
C PRO A 16 18.39 25.71 10.38
N ILE A 17 18.78 24.67 9.62
CA ILE A 17 18.04 23.40 9.50
C ILE A 17 18.45 22.37 10.58
N LYS A 18 19.57 22.58 11.28
CA LYS A 18 20.00 21.64 12.35
C LYS A 18 19.17 21.75 13.64
N GLU A 19 18.27 22.72 13.76
CA GLU A 19 17.57 23.07 15.01
C GLU A 19 16.16 22.47 15.21
N SER A 20 15.63 21.63 14.31
CA SER A 20 14.29 21.00 14.49
C SER A 20 14.23 19.46 14.42
N LEU A 21 15.34 18.85 13.99
CA LEU A 21 15.73 17.43 14.07
C LEU A 21 15.88 16.83 15.49
N PRO A 22 15.02 15.98 16.09
CA PRO A 22 15.47 15.15 17.22
C PRO A 22 16.72 14.35 16.86
N SER A 23 17.52 14.00 17.88
CA SER A 23 18.79 13.26 17.68
C SER A 23 18.59 11.96 16.90
N LEU A 24 19.63 11.53 16.17
CA LEU A 24 19.59 10.30 15.36
C LEU A 24 19.12 9.08 16.16
N ARG A 25 19.54 8.96 17.43
CA ARG A 25 19.13 7.88 18.33
C ARG A 25 17.63 7.88 18.60
N VAL A 26 17.05 9.06 18.85
CA VAL A 26 15.60 9.20 19.08
C VAL A 26 14.82 8.84 17.81
N ARG A 27 15.30 9.26 16.64
CA ARG A 27 14.66 8.95 15.36
C ARG A 27 14.72 7.47 15.00
N LEU A 28 15.87 6.82 15.24
CA LEU A 28 16.00 5.37 15.07
C LEU A 28 15.10 4.62 16.05
N PHE A 29 15.03 5.07 17.29
CA PHE A 29 14.13 4.48 18.30
C PHE A 29 12.66 4.64 17.91
N GLN A 30 12.25 5.83 17.45
CA GLN A 30 10.92 6.10 16.92
C GLN A 30 10.54 5.16 15.77
N VAL A 31 11.43 5.01 14.78
CA VAL A 31 11.21 4.08 13.65
C VAL A 31 11.18 2.63 14.12
N GLY A 32 12.06 2.23 15.06
CA GLY A 32 12.07 0.89 15.63
C GLY A 32 10.77 0.54 16.36
N CYS A 33 10.27 1.44 17.22
CA CYS A 33 8.95 1.29 17.84
C CYS A 33 7.85 1.18 16.77
N ALA A 34 7.92 2.04 15.74
CA ALA A 34 6.93 2.05 14.67
C ALA A 34 6.89 0.75 13.88
N LEU A 35 8.05 0.23 13.47
CA LEU A 35 8.16 -1.07 12.81
C LEU A 35 7.62 -2.19 13.70
N THR A 36 7.92 -2.15 15.00
CA THR A 36 7.45 -3.15 15.95
C THR A 36 5.93 -3.17 16.02
N TRP A 37 5.28 -2.03 16.25
CA TRP A 37 3.81 -2.04 16.28
C TRP A 37 3.21 -2.28 14.90
N CYS A 38 3.86 -1.86 13.81
CA CYS A 38 3.35 -2.15 12.47
C CYS A 38 3.30 -3.66 12.21
N LEU A 39 4.34 -4.37 12.64
CA LEU A 39 4.41 -5.83 12.56
C LEU A 39 3.31 -6.52 13.37
N PHE A 40 2.87 -5.95 14.49
CA PHE A 40 1.88 -6.59 15.35
C PHE A 40 0.44 -6.13 15.11
N ALA A 41 0.22 -4.90 14.65
CA ALA A 41 -1.08 -4.26 14.67
C ALA A 41 -1.57 -3.70 13.33
N ALA A 42 -0.70 -3.52 12.35
CA ALA A 42 -1.08 -2.73 11.15
C ALA A 42 -2.03 -3.48 10.20
N GLY A 43 -1.79 -4.76 9.96
CA GLY A 43 -2.62 -5.58 9.07
C GLY A 43 -2.68 -7.08 9.41
N PRO A 44 -2.69 -7.52 10.68
CA PRO A 44 -2.71 -8.95 11.01
C PRO A 44 -3.92 -9.68 10.41
N ILE A 45 -5.02 -8.96 10.15
CA ILE A 45 -6.21 -9.47 9.47
C ILE A 45 -5.95 -10.11 8.09
N PHE A 46 -4.84 -9.76 7.42
CA PHE A 46 -4.48 -10.36 6.13
C PHE A 46 -3.87 -11.75 6.30
N GLY A 47 -3.46 -12.13 7.52
CA GLY A 47 -3.10 -13.50 7.91
C GLY A 47 -4.32 -14.38 8.20
N PHE A 48 -5.49 -14.08 7.62
CA PHE A 48 -6.73 -14.81 7.87
C PHE A 48 -6.64 -16.30 7.54
N ALA A 49 -5.91 -16.66 6.48
CA ALA A 49 -5.69 -18.07 6.10
C ALA A 49 -5.03 -18.91 7.22
N ALA A 50 -4.19 -18.28 8.05
CA ALA A 50 -3.58 -18.90 9.22
C ALA A 50 -4.53 -18.92 10.44
N LEU A 51 -5.36 -17.89 10.61
CA LEU A 51 -6.31 -17.79 11.72
C LEU A 51 -7.52 -18.70 11.55
N LYS A 52 -8.04 -18.83 10.32
CA LYS A 52 -9.27 -19.56 9.98
C LYS A 52 -9.28 -21.00 10.52
N PRO A 53 -8.23 -21.83 10.34
CA PRO A 53 -8.17 -23.17 10.92
C PRO A 53 -8.34 -23.22 12.44
N ILE A 54 -7.81 -22.22 13.16
CA ILE A 54 -7.91 -22.15 14.63
C ILE A 54 -9.34 -21.80 15.05
N LEU A 55 -10.00 -20.88 14.33
CA LEU A 55 -11.41 -20.55 14.57
C LEU A 55 -12.31 -21.78 14.36
N ILE A 56 -11.97 -22.60 13.35
CA ILE A 56 -12.68 -23.84 13.06
C ILE A 56 -12.51 -24.84 14.20
N ASP A 57 -11.28 -25.06 14.66
CA ASP A 57 -10.95 -26.00 15.74
C ASP A 57 -11.52 -25.57 17.11
N GLN A 58 -11.63 -24.27 17.35
CA GLN A 58 -12.26 -23.71 18.56
C GLN A 58 -13.79 -23.68 18.50
N GLY A 59 -14.40 -24.30 17.47
CA GLY A 59 -15.86 -24.44 17.37
C GLY A 59 -16.62 -23.16 17.01
N ILE A 60 -15.95 -22.11 16.53
CA ILE A 60 -16.59 -20.83 16.20
C ILE A 60 -17.51 -21.01 14.98
N TYR A 61 -18.76 -20.51 15.07
CA TYR A 61 -19.81 -20.63 14.05
C TYR A 61 -20.23 -22.08 13.73
N ARG A 62 -20.08 -23.00 14.68
CA ARG A 62 -20.54 -24.40 14.52
C ARG A 62 -22.06 -24.49 14.33
N GLU A 63 -22.81 -23.57 14.91
CA GLU A 63 -24.27 -23.47 14.85
C GLU A 63 -24.82 -23.25 13.43
N TYR A 64 -23.99 -22.77 12.50
CA TYR A 64 -24.37 -22.61 11.09
C TYR A 64 -24.31 -23.92 10.31
N CYS A 65 -23.73 -24.99 10.87
CA CYS A 65 -23.81 -26.31 10.26
C CYS A 65 -25.09 -27.02 10.72
N LYS A 66 -25.97 -27.35 9.77
CA LYS A 66 -27.17 -28.17 10.04
C LYS A 66 -26.75 -29.55 10.56
N GLU A 67 -27.46 -30.07 11.56
CA GLU A 67 -27.15 -31.29 12.34
C GLU A 67 -27.01 -32.61 11.54
N ASN A 68 -27.14 -32.61 10.20
CA ASN A 68 -27.25 -33.82 9.38
C ASN A 68 -25.96 -34.29 8.70
N ILE A 69 -24.78 -34.15 9.32
CA ILE A 69 -23.58 -34.84 8.82
C ILE A 69 -22.80 -35.46 9.99
N ASP A 70 -22.86 -36.80 10.08
CA ASP A 70 -22.09 -37.72 10.93
C ASP A 70 -20.56 -37.69 10.68
N THR A 71 -20.01 -36.59 10.16
CA THR A 71 -18.57 -36.43 9.97
C THR A 71 -18.01 -35.61 11.11
N GLY A 72 -17.33 -36.24 12.08
CA GLY A 72 -16.35 -35.65 13.02
C GLY A 72 -16.73 -34.38 13.83
N GLU A 73 -16.21 -34.24 15.04
CA GLU A 73 -16.43 -33.06 15.89
C GLU A 73 -16.00 -31.70 15.26
N ASN A 74 -15.23 -31.73 14.17
CA ASN A 74 -14.65 -30.58 13.48
C ASN A 74 -15.07 -30.42 11.99
N ALA A 75 -16.18 -31.03 11.53
CA ALA A 75 -16.55 -30.93 10.12
C ALA A 75 -16.78 -29.50 9.62
N MET A 76 -16.26 -29.25 8.42
CA MET A 76 -16.45 -28.04 7.65
C MET A 76 -17.72 -28.14 6.83
N CYS A 77 -18.69 -27.25 7.08
CA CYS A 77 -19.85 -27.07 6.21
C CYS A 77 -19.73 -25.79 5.40
N ALA A 78 -20.38 -25.74 4.23
CA ALA A 78 -20.35 -24.59 3.34
C ALA A 78 -20.86 -23.29 4.01
N GLU A 79 -21.92 -23.39 4.82
CA GLU A 79 -22.52 -22.23 5.52
C GLU A 79 -21.54 -21.61 6.53
N ARG A 80 -20.79 -22.44 7.27
CA ARG A 80 -19.74 -22.01 8.19
C ARG A 80 -18.54 -21.40 7.46
N ASP A 81 -18.13 -21.98 6.34
CA ASP A 81 -17.02 -21.43 5.54
C ASP A 81 -17.37 -20.04 4.98
N LEU A 82 -18.58 -19.87 4.46
CA LEU A 82 -19.09 -18.60 3.95
C LEU A 82 -19.16 -17.52 5.05
N LYS A 83 -19.61 -17.87 6.26
CA LYS A 83 -19.65 -16.94 7.40
C LYS A 83 -18.26 -16.48 7.81
N LEU A 84 -17.27 -17.39 7.82
CA LEU A 84 -15.87 -17.07 8.10
C LEU A 84 -15.25 -16.21 7.00
N ASN A 85 -15.46 -16.54 5.73
CA ASN A 85 -14.96 -15.75 4.59
C ASN A 85 -15.62 -14.35 4.53
N PHE A 86 -16.88 -14.24 4.94
CA PHE A 86 -17.58 -12.97 5.11
C PHE A 86 -16.93 -12.08 6.19
N MET A 87 -16.49 -12.67 7.31
CA MET A 87 -15.75 -11.93 8.35
C MET A 87 -14.49 -11.29 7.79
N PHE A 88 -13.71 -12.03 6.98
CA PHE A 88 -12.55 -11.47 6.30
C PHE A 88 -12.92 -10.42 5.25
N THR A 89 -13.99 -10.66 4.48
CA THR A 89 -14.48 -9.71 3.46
C THR A 89 -14.79 -8.35 4.06
N ILE A 90 -15.57 -8.29 5.14
CA ILE A 90 -15.94 -7.02 5.79
C ILE A 90 -14.70 -6.35 6.41
N ALA A 91 -13.81 -7.11 7.05
CA ALA A 91 -12.57 -6.55 7.58
C ALA A 91 -11.69 -5.93 6.46
N ALA A 92 -11.54 -6.59 5.32
CA ALA A 92 -10.80 -6.06 4.18
C ALA A 92 -11.44 -4.78 3.63
N VAL A 93 -12.77 -4.72 3.54
CA VAL A 93 -13.52 -3.51 3.13
C VAL A 93 -13.24 -2.35 4.10
N ILE A 94 -13.41 -2.60 5.40
CA ILE A 94 -13.25 -1.58 6.45
C ILE A 94 -11.82 -1.03 6.48
N THR A 95 -10.80 -1.89 6.36
CA THR A 95 -9.39 -1.47 6.35
C THR A 95 -9.11 -0.43 5.26
N ASN A 96 -9.63 -0.67 4.05
CA ASN A 96 -9.39 0.19 2.91
C ASN A 96 -10.25 1.46 2.96
N ALA A 97 -11.51 1.37 3.38
CA ALA A 97 -12.38 2.54 3.56
C ALA A 97 -11.86 3.48 4.66
N THR A 98 -11.29 2.92 5.73
CA THR A 98 -10.77 3.68 6.88
C THR A 98 -9.56 4.54 6.52
N ALA A 99 -8.79 4.17 5.48
CA ALA A 99 -7.61 4.95 5.05
C ALA A 99 -7.93 6.42 4.73
N LEU A 100 -9.10 6.70 4.13
CA LEU A 100 -9.54 8.07 3.82
C LEU A 100 -9.85 8.88 5.08
N VAL A 101 -10.52 8.24 6.05
CA VAL A 101 -10.87 8.85 7.35
C VAL A 101 -9.59 9.16 8.12
N VAL A 102 -8.67 8.19 8.18
CA VAL A 102 -7.39 8.31 8.88
C VAL A 102 -6.55 9.44 8.31
N GLY A 103 -6.51 9.60 6.98
CA GLY A 103 -5.82 10.73 6.34
C GLY A 103 -6.33 12.08 6.85
N ARG A 104 -7.65 12.28 6.87
CA ARG A 104 -8.25 13.53 7.36
C ARG A 104 -7.98 13.77 8.85
N VAL A 105 -8.07 12.72 9.67
CA VAL A 105 -7.78 12.81 11.12
C VAL A 105 -6.31 13.14 11.36
N LEU A 106 -5.40 12.49 10.62
CA LEU A 106 -3.96 12.73 10.67
C LEU A 106 -3.61 14.18 10.31
N ASP A 107 -4.22 14.71 9.26
CA ASP A 107 -3.98 16.08 8.81
C ASP A 107 -4.52 17.13 9.80
N THR A 108 -5.65 16.84 10.47
CA THR A 108 -6.33 17.80 11.36
C THR A 108 -5.78 17.77 12.79
N PHE A 109 -5.60 16.58 13.36
CA PHE A 109 -5.26 16.38 14.77
C PHE A 109 -3.81 15.91 14.99
N GLY A 110 -3.12 15.55 13.90
CA GLY A 110 -1.75 15.09 13.95
C GLY A 110 -1.60 13.60 14.29
N PRO A 111 -0.37 13.09 14.17
CA PRO A 111 -0.05 11.67 14.21
C PRO A 111 -0.29 11.00 15.56
N ARG A 112 -0.03 11.72 16.65
CA ARG A 112 -0.16 11.19 18.00
C ARG A 112 -1.60 10.87 18.35
N VAL A 113 -2.53 11.76 18.01
CA VAL A 113 -3.97 11.54 18.23
C VAL A 113 -4.45 10.37 17.39
N THR A 114 -4.07 10.33 16.11
CA THR A 114 -4.39 9.21 15.21
C THR A 114 -3.90 7.87 15.78
N GLY A 115 -2.65 7.79 16.24
CA GLY A 115 -2.10 6.58 16.86
C GLY A 115 -2.80 6.17 18.16
N ILE A 116 -3.19 7.14 19.01
CA ILE A 116 -3.94 6.86 20.25
C ILE A 116 -5.33 6.30 19.93
N ILE A 117 -6.05 6.88 18.96
CA ILE A 117 -7.36 6.37 18.52
C ILE A 117 -7.20 4.91 18.05
N GLY A 118 -6.21 4.63 17.21
CA GLY A 118 -5.91 3.27 16.75
C GLY A 118 -5.64 2.30 17.89
N ALA A 119 -4.82 2.69 18.88
CA ALA A 119 -4.53 1.87 20.05
C ALA A 119 -5.77 1.55 20.88
N ILE A 120 -6.64 2.54 21.12
CA ILE A 120 -7.90 2.37 21.86
C ILE A 120 -8.83 1.40 21.12
N VAL A 121 -8.99 1.56 19.80
CA VAL A 121 -9.81 0.65 18.98
C VAL A 121 -9.26 -0.77 19.06
N ILE A 122 -7.95 -0.96 18.89
CA ILE A 122 -7.31 -2.29 18.94
C ILE A 122 -7.48 -2.91 20.33
N PHE A 123 -7.41 -2.13 21.39
CA PHE A 123 -7.66 -2.60 22.76
C PHE A 123 -9.08 -3.17 22.92
N PHE A 124 -10.10 -2.42 22.49
CA PHE A 124 -11.48 -2.89 22.54
C PHE A 124 -11.73 -4.08 21.61
N ALA A 125 -11.15 -4.07 20.41
CA ALA A 125 -11.22 -5.18 19.46
C ALA A 125 -10.64 -6.48 20.03
N SER A 126 -9.47 -6.39 20.66
CA SER A 126 -8.79 -7.53 21.29
C SER A 126 -9.57 -8.03 22.52
N THR A 127 -10.15 -7.13 23.29
CA THR A 127 -11.02 -7.48 24.43
C THR A 127 -12.28 -8.21 23.96
N SER A 128 -12.91 -7.74 22.86
CA SER A 128 -14.06 -8.40 22.24
C SER A 128 -13.73 -9.82 21.76
N LEU A 129 -12.56 -10.02 21.13
CA LEU A 129 -12.10 -11.34 20.68
C LEU A 129 -11.74 -12.26 21.85
N SER A 130 -11.16 -11.71 22.92
CA SER A 130 -10.83 -12.47 24.12
C SER A 130 -12.09 -12.95 24.87
N GLN A 131 -13.09 -12.07 25.00
CA GLN A 131 -14.32 -12.35 25.74
C GLN A 131 -15.47 -12.86 24.86
N GLY A 132 -15.17 -13.36 23.65
CA GLY A 132 -16.17 -13.69 22.64
C GLY A 132 -17.20 -14.74 23.05
N GLN A 133 -16.92 -15.58 24.05
CA GLN A 133 -17.89 -16.55 24.57
C GLN A 133 -18.90 -15.95 25.57
N SER A 134 -18.58 -14.80 26.17
CA SER A 134 -19.39 -14.19 27.24
C SER A 134 -20.34 -13.11 26.72
N ILE A 135 -20.10 -12.59 25.50
CA ILE A 135 -20.89 -11.53 24.88
C ILE A 135 -21.93 -12.16 23.95
N THR A 136 -23.21 -12.08 24.31
CA THR A 136 -24.33 -12.62 23.52
C THR A 136 -25.15 -11.55 22.78
N VAL A 137 -24.86 -10.26 23.00
CA VAL A 137 -25.64 -9.14 22.45
C VAL A 137 -25.36 -8.92 20.96
N PHE A 138 -24.13 -9.17 20.51
CA PHE A 138 -23.69 -9.05 19.13
C PHE A 138 -22.62 -10.10 18.84
N ASP A 139 -22.31 -10.35 17.57
CA ASP A 139 -21.26 -11.28 17.13
C ASP A 139 -19.86 -10.73 17.50
N PRO A 140 -19.23 -11.21 18.59
CA PRO A 140 -18.06 -10.56 19.17
C PRO A 140 -16.79 -10.89 18.39
N TYR A 141 -16.76 -12.02 17.68
CA TYR A 141 -15.67 -12.41 16.80
C TYR A 141 -15.66 -11.53 15.55
N LEU A 142 -16.82 -11.32 14.93
CA LEU A 142 -16.95 -10.40 13.80
C LEU A 142 -16.62 -8.96 14.20
N ALA A 143 -17.22 -8.45 15.28
CA ALA A 143 -17.00 -7.09 15.74
C ALA A 143 -15.54 -6.84 16.14
N GLY A 144 -14.92 -7.79 16.85
CA GLY A 144 -13.52 -7.69 17.23
C GLY A 144 -12.58 -7.77 16.03
N TYR A 145 -12.84 -8.64 15.05
CA TYR A 145 -12.05 -8.72 13.83
C TYR A 145 -12.15 -7.45 12.97
N ILE A 146 -13.36 -6.88 12.84
CA ILE A 146 -13.58 -5.57 12.21
C ILE A 146 -12.89 -4.44 12.99
N GLY A 147 -12.88 -4.50 14.31
CA GLY A 147 -12.18 -3.53 15.15
C GLY A 147 -10.68 -3.53 14.88
N LEU A 148 -10.05 -4.70 14.74
CA LEU A 148 -8.64 -4.78 14.34
C LEU A 148 -8.42 -4.17 12.94
N ALA A 149 -9.33 -4.44 12.01
CA ALA A 149 -9.30 -3.90 10.66
C ALA A 149 -9.45 -2.37 10.60
N PHE A 150 -10.26 -1.79 11.50
CA PHE A 150 -10.44 -0.36 11.62
C PHE A 150 -9.23 0.30 12.30
N GLY A 151 -8.70 -0.30 13.37
CA GLY A 151 -7.60 0.26 14.15
C GLY A 151 -6.23 0.19 13.47
N GLY A 152 -5.99 -0.84 12.64
CA GLY A 152 -4.71 -1.04 11.94
C GLY A 152 -4.27 0.16 11.09
N PRO A 153 -5.11 0.69 10.18
CA PRO A 153 -4.79 1.88 9.39
C PRO A 153 -4.42 3.12 10.22
N PHE A 154 -5.04 3.34 11.39
CA PHE A 154 -4.71 4.47 12.27
C PHE A 154 -3.27 4.43 12.77
N VAL A 155 -2.80 3.25 13.22
CA VAL A 155 -1.43 3.07 13.73
C VAL A 155 -0.40 2.97 12.60
N PHE A 156 -0.83 2.50 11.42
CA PHE A 156 0.01 2.39 10.23
C PHE A 156 0.27 3.73 9.57
N ILE A 157 -0.78 4.44 9.13
CA ILE A 157 -0.63 5.67 8.33
C ILE A 157 0.01 6.80 9.17
N SER A 158 -0.26 6.85 10.48
CA SER A 158 0.39 7.81 11.39
C SER A 158 1.91 7.60 11.53
N SER A 159 2.44 6.44 11.14
CA SER A 159 3.88 6.15 11.19
C SER A 159 4.65 6.68 9.97
N PHE A 160 3.98 6.98 8.85
CA PHE A 160 4.64 7.40 7.61
C PHE A 160 5.45 8.68 7.75
N GLN A 161 5.00 9.59 8.60
CA GLN A 161 5.73 10.81 8.92
C GLN A 161 7.10 10.57 9.58
N LEU A 162 7.40 9.37 10.09
CA LEU A 162 8.72 9.05 10.63
C LEU A 162 9.78 8.89 9.54
N ALA A 163 9.36 8.51 8.32
CA ALA A 163 10.22 8.50 7.15
C ALA A 163 10.82 9.88 6.88
N ASN A 164 10.07 10.96 7.18
CA ASN A 164 10.55 12.34 7.04
C ASN A 164 11.72 12.68 7.94
N SER A 165 11.83 11.97 9.06
CA SER A 165 12.94 12.27 9.95
C SER A 165 14.25 12.00 9.22
N PHE A 166 14.32 11.06 8.25
CA PHE A 166 15.51 10.66 7.46
C PHE A 166 15.56 11.24 6.02
N PRO A 167 16.03 12.49 5.83
CA PRO A 167 16.03 13.20 4.55
C PRO A 167 16.57 12.46 3.32
N GLY A 168 17.70 11.74 3.46
CA GLY A 168 18.31 10.97 2.36
C GLY A 168 17.87 9.49 2.30
N ARG A 169 17.02 9.00 3.20
CA ARG A 169 16.62 7.57 3.30
C ARG A 169 15.12 7.38 3.55
N SER A 170 14.30 8.40 3.27
CA SER A 170 12.86 8.41 3.54
C SER A 170 12.13 7.29 2.78
N GLY A 171 12.44 7.10 1.51
CA GLY A 171 11.89 6.01 0.69
C GLY A 171 12.17 4.63 1.29
N THR A 172 13.40 4.39 1.76
CA THR A 172 13.78 3.14 2.43
C THR A 172 13.02 2.92 3.74
N VAL A 173 12.87 3.95 4.57
CA VAL A 173 12.11 3.86 5.84
C VAL A 173 10.64 3.58 5.57
N LEU A 174 10.04 4.26 4.58
CA LEU A 174 8.67 4.01 4.16
C LEU A 174 8.48 2.59 3.63
N ALA A 175 9.45 2.09 2.86
CA ALA A 175 9.43 0.74 2.35
C ALA A 175 9.51 -0.32 3.47
N PHE A 176 10.33 -0.08 4.51
CA PHE A 176 10.34 -0.94 5.71
C PHE A 176 9.01 -0.89 6.48
N LEU A 177 8.38 0.27 6.62
CA LEU A 177 7.07 0.39 7.29
C LEU A 177 5.98 -0.36 6.53
N THR A 178 5.90 -0.18 5.21
CA THR A 178 4.96 -0.93 4.35
C THR A 178 5.27 -2.43 4.34
N GLY A 179 6.55 -2.80 4.34
CA GLY A 179 7.00 -4.17 4.52
C GLY A 179 6.52 -4.78 5.83
N ALA A 180 6.60 -4.03 6.93
CA ALA A 180 6.10 -4.46 8.24
C ALA A 180 4.57 -4.63 8.25
N PHE A 181 3.83 -3.81 7.51
CA PHE A 181 2.38 -3.99 7.33
C PHE A 181 2.06 -5.33 6.65
N ASP A 182 2.71 -5.66 5.54
CA ASP A 182 2.48 -6.94 4.87
C ASP A 182 2.96 -8.14 5.71
N SER A 183 4.08 -7.95 6.41
CA SER A 183 4.64 -8.95 7.34
C SER A 183 3.78 -9.16 8.58
N SER A 184 2.85 -8.27 8.89
CA SER A 184 2.02 -8.39 10.10
C SER A 184 1.08 -9.59 10.10
N SER A 185 0.81 -10.15 8.91
CA SER A 185 0.16 -11.46 8.76
C SER A 185 0.89 -12.59 9.49
N ALA A 186 2.21 -12.45 9.71
CA ALA A 186 3.01 -13.40 10.48
C ALA A 186 2.52 -13.58 11.92
N LEU A 187 1.82 -12.61 12.51
CA LEU A 187 1.29 -12.73 13.86
C LEU A 187 0.33 -13.92 13.99
N PHE A 188 -0.62 -14.06 13.07
CA PHE A 188 -1.57 -15.18 13.08
C PHE A 188 -0.93 -16.48 12.62
N LEU A 189 0.08 -16.44 11.76
CA LEU A 189 0.91 -17.62 11.48
C LEU A 189 1.63 -18.11 12.74
N MET A 190 2.30 -17.23 13.48
CA MET A 190 2.99 -17.58 14.73
C MET A 190 2.00 -18.16 15.74
N TYR A 191 0.82 -17.56 15.85
CA TYR A 191 -0.26 -18.11 16.68
C TYR A 191 -0.63 -19.54 16.24
N ARG A 192 -0.84 -19.77 14.94
CA ARG A 192 -1.13 -21.10 14.38
C ARG A 192 -0.03 -22.12 14.69
N LEU A 193 1.23 -21.74 14.53
CA LEU A 193 2.36 -22.65 14.77
C LEU A 193 2.45 -23.06 16.24
N VAL A 194 2.30 -22.09 17.16
CA VAL A 194 2.29 -22.34 18.62
C VAL A 194 1.10 -23.22 19.01
N TYR A 195 -0.07 -22.95 18.43
CA TYR A 195 -1.30 -23.72 18.66
C TYR A 195 -1.15 -25.17 18.21
N GLN A 196 -0.65 -25.42 16.99
CA GLN A 196 -0.56 -26.77 16.42
C GLN A 196 0.52 -27.64 17.07
N HIS A 197 1.63 -27.04 17.53
CA HIS A 197 2.71 -27.79 18.19
C HIS A 197 2.53 -27.91 19.70
N ASN A 198 1.44 -27.38 20.27
CA ASN A 198 1.18 -27.36 21.71
C ASN A 198 2.38 -26.87 22.55
N TRP A 199 3.13 -25.88 22.03
CA TRP A 199 4.25 -25.28 22.77
C TRP A 199 3.79 -24.59 24.07
N ILE A 200 2.55 -24.07 24.06
CA ILE A 200 1.86 -23.54 25.23
C ILE A 200 0.62 -24.39 25.45
N GLN A 201 0.48 -24.98 26.64
CA GLN A 201 -0.67 -25.82 26.98
C GLN A 201 -1.99 -25.02 26.90
N ASP A 202 -2.96 -25.56 26.16
CA ASP A 202 -4.31 -25.03 25.97
C ASP A 202 -4.36 -23.55 25.57
N LEU A 203 -3.60 -23.16 24.54
CA LEU A 203 -3.63 -21.79 24.01
C LEU A 203 -4.94 -21.52 23.24
N SER A 204 -6.01 -21.16 23.94
CA SER A 204 -7.27 -20.74 23.30
C SER A 204 -7.21 -19.32 22.75
N LEU A 205 -8.18 -18.97 21.89
CA LEU A 205 -8.38 -17.60 21.38
C LEU A 205 -8.42 -16.58 22.52
N LYS A 206 -9.09 -16.91 23.62
CA LYS A 206 -9.17 -16.08 24.83
C LYS A 206 -7.80 -15.78 25.41
N LYS A 207 -6.95 -16.80 25.60
CA LYS A 207 -5.60 -16.60 26.17
C LYS A 207 -4.72 -15.78 25.22
N PHE A 208 -4.76 -16.09 23.93
CA PHE A 208 -4.00 -15.37 22.91
C PHE A 208 -4.37 -13.89 22.85
N PHE A 209 -5.66 -13.56 22.70
CA PHE A 209 -6.10 -12.16 22.59
C PHE A 209 -5.98 -11.39 23.92
N THR A 210 -5.99 -12.07 25.06
CA THR A 210 -5.64 -11.47 26.36
C THR A 210 -4.17 -11.06 26.42
N ALA A 211 -3.26 -11.94 25.99
CA ALA A 211 -1.83 -11.60 25.88
C ALA A 211 -1.60 -10.50 24.82
N TYR A 212 -2.37 -10.51 23.74
CA TYR A 212 -2.30 -9.51 22.67
C TYR A 212 -2.66 -8.08 23.15
N LEU A 213 -3.33 -7.91 24.30
CA LEU A 213 -3.58 -6.58 24.91
C LEU A 213 -2.28 -5.82 25.24
N ILE A 214 -1.15 -6.50 25.34
CA ILE A 214 0.17 -5.86 25.49
C ILE A 214 0.47 -4.94 24.29
N VAL A 215 0.03 -5.31 23.07
CA VAL A 215 0.29 -4.55 21.84
C VAL A 215 -0.35 -3.15 21.87
N PRO A 216 -1.68 -2.98 22.06
CA PRO A 216 -2.27 -1.65 22.13
C PRO A 216 -1.76 -0.83 23.31
N ILE A 217 -1.41 -1.44 24.45
CA ILE A 217 -0.78 -0.75 25.58
C ILE A 217 0.61 -0.23 25.18
N PHE A 218 1.42 -1.06 24.53
CA PHE A 218 2.72 -0.66 24.00
C PHE A 218 2.60 0.50 23.02
N ILE A 219 1.64 0.44 22.08
CA ILE A 219 1.37 1.54 21.14
C ILE A 219 1.02 2.81 21.92
N LEU A 220 0.10 2.73 22.89
CA LEU A 220 -0.31 3.88 23.69
C LEU A 220 0.88 4.51 24.43
N VAL A 221 1.73 3.68 25.07
CA VAL A 221 2.93 4.15 25.76
C VAL A 221 3.88 4.84 24.78
N CYS A 222 4.17 4.24 23.63
CA CYS A 222 5.03 4.85 22.60
C CYS A 222 4.45 6.17 22.07
N GLN A 223 3.13 6.24 21.83
CA GLN A 223 2.46 7.46 21.37
C GLN A 223 2.52 8.57 22.41
N LEU A 224 2.44 8.22 23.71
CA LEU A 224 2.48 9.21 24.78
C LEU A 224 3.89 9.71 25.10
N THR A 225 4.91 8.84 25.00
CA THR A 225 6.27 9.11 25.50
C THR A 225 7.27 9.48 24.40
N VAL A 226 7.20 8.83 23.23
CA VAL A 226 8.25 8.86 22.20
C VAL A 226 7.84 9.62 20.95
N MET A 227 6.55 9.58 20.59
CA MET A 227 6.07 10.16 19.33
C MET A 227 5.91 11.69 19.37
N PRO A 228 6.22 12.37 18.25
CA PRO A 228 6.10 13.82 18.12
C PRO A 228 4.63 14.27 18.17
N LYS A 229 4.39 15.43 18.78
CA LYS A 229 3.03 16.01 18.91
C LYS A 229 2.50 16.65 17.61
N LYS A 230 3.39 17.13 16.74
CA LYS A 230 3.04 17.74 15.46
C LYS A 230 3.59 16.87 14.33
N SER A 231 2.82 16.76 13.24
CA SER A 231 3.32 16.11 12.03
C SER A 231 4.53 16.89 11.54
N TYR A 232 5.61 16.18 11.19
CA TYR A 232 6.80 16.85 10.68
C TYR A 232 6.52 17.60 9.36
N LYS A 233 5.65 17.02 8.50
CA LYS A 233 5.17 17.58 7.21
C LYS A 233 3.84 16.90 6.79
N THR A 234 3.11 17.46 5.82
CA THR A 234 1.89 16.85 5.23
C THR A 234 2.24 15.63 4.36
N VAL A 235 1.29 14.70 4.17
CA VAL A 235 1.45 13.48 3.33
C VAL A 235 1.81 13.82 1.87
N GLU A 236 1.32 14.96 1.38
CA GLU A 236 1.70 15.54 0.09
C GLU A 236 3.20 15.83 0.00
N THR A 237 3.72 16.61 0.95
CA THR A 237 5.11 17.04 0.91
C THR A 237 6.05 15.86 1.11
N LEU A 238 5.61 14.87 1.89
CA LEU A 238 6.21 13.54 2.05
C LEU A 238 6.41 12.82 0.72
N ALA A 239 5.36 12.71 -0.09
CA ALA A 239 5.43 12.04 -1.38
C ALA A 239 6.37 12.81 -2.34
N LYS A 240 6.33 14.15 -2.34
CA LYS A 240 7.25 14.99 -3.14
C LYS A 240 8.70 14.78 -2.71
N ILE A 241 8.99 14.85 -1.42
CA ILE A 241 10.34 14.67 -0.86
C ILE A 241 10.87 13.25 -1.11
N GLY A 242 10.04 12.21 -0.92
CA GLY A 242 10.47 10.82 -1.08
C GLY A 242 10.93 10.52 -2.51
N GLU A 243 10.23 11.08 -3.50
CA GLU A 243 10.51 10.83 -4.91
C GLU A 243 11.59 11.78 -5.47
N THR A 244 11.52 13.06 -5.13
CA THR A 244 12.46 14.07 -5.64
C THR A 244 13.73 14.19 -4.78
N GLY A 245 13.67 13.93 -3.48
CA GLY A 245 14.78 14.23 -2.57
C GLY A 245 14.99 15.74 -2.33
N ILE A 246 14.03 16.58 -2.70
CA ILE A 246 14.09 18.04 -2.56
C ILE A 246 13.14 18.48 -1.45
N ASP A 247 13.58 19.41 -0.62
CA ASP A 247 12.78 20.01 0.44
C ASP A 247 11.77 21.07 -0.07
N GLU A 248 11.04 21.70 0.86
CA GLU A 248 10.06 22.75 0.53
C GLU A 248 10.69 24.06 0.05
N THR A 249 12.00 24.22 0.27
CA THR A 249 12.77 25.40 -0.18
C THR A 249 13.33 25.20 -1.58
N GLY A 250 13.14 24.02 -2.17
CA GLY A 250 13.68 23.68 -3.48
C GLY A 250 15.15 23.26 -3.44
N LEU A 251 15.67 22.87 -2.27
CA LEU A 251 17.05 22.41 -2.12
C LEU A 251 17.11 20.89 -1.90
N PRO A 252 18.15 20.21 -2.41
CA PRO A 252 18.33 18.79 -2.17
C PRO A 252 18.55 18.54 -0.68
N MET A 253 17.85 17.54 -0.16
CA MET A 253 17.89 17.13 1.25
C MET A 253 19.24 16.50 1.64
N ASP A 254 19.95 15.94 0.66
CA ASP A 254 21.31 15.43 0.80
C ASP A 254 22.22 16.21 -0.19
N PRO A 255 23.22 16.97 0.31
CA PRO A 255 24.17 17.68 -0.54
C PRO A 255 24.99 16.77 -1.46
N GLU A 256 25.12 15.47 -1.13
CA GLU A 256 25.86 14.46 -1.91
C GLU A 256 24.93 13.59 -2.78
N ASP A 257 23.67 13.99 -2.94
CA ASP A 257 22.72 13.25 -3.77
C ASP A 257 23.20 13.19 -5.23
N LEU A 258 23.59 11.99 -5.68
CA LEU A 258 24.04 11.71 -7.05
C LEU A 258 23.02 12.15 -8.11
N ARG A 259 21.74 12.29 -7.75
CA ARG A 259 20.67 12.79 -8.64
C ARG A 259 20.92 14.24 -9.07
N TYR A 260 21.58 15.03 -8.22
CA TYR A 260 21.84 16.47 -8.35
C TYR A 260 23.34 16.78 -8.43
N SER A 261 24.10 15.97 -9.15
CA SER A 261 25.54 16.22 -9.35
C SER A 261 25.80 17.62 -9.92
N GLN A 262 26.93 18.21 -9.52
CA GLN A 262 27.30 19.58 -9.86
C GLN A 262 27.26 19.83 -11.38
N ASP A 263 27.66 18.84 -12.18
CA ASP A 263 27.63 18.91 -13.64
C ASP A 263 26.21 19.08 -14.20
N ARG A 264 25.23 18.35 -13.65
CA ARG A 264 23.82 18.44 -14.08
C ARG A 264 23.20 19.77 -13.66
N VAL A 265 23.53 20.24 -12.45
CA VAL A 265 23.09 21.54 -11.95
C VAL A 265 23.64 22.67 -12.82
N ASN A 266 24.93 22.61 -13.17
CA ASN A 266 25.57 23.59 -14.04
C ASN A 266 24.97 23.55 -15.46
N ALA A 267 24.77 22.36 -16.04
CA ALA A 267 24.14 22.21 -17.35
C ALA A 267 22.73 22.81 -17.39
N GLN A 268 21.92 22.60 -16.34
CA GLN A 268 20.57 23.18 -16.26
C GLN A 268 20.60 24.70 -16.06
N ARG A 269 21.56 25.23 -15.27
CA ARG A 269 21.75 26.68 -15.13
C ARG A 269 22.09 27.35 -16.46
N THR A 270 22.91 26.72 -17.29
CA THR A 270 23.26 27.23 -18.62
C THR A 270 22.08 27.20 -19.60
N ARG A 271 21.17 26.23 -19.44
CA ARG A 271 19.93 26.13 -20.24
C ARG A 271 18.85 27.13 -19.84
N ARG A 272 18.93 27.77 -18.67
CA ARG A 272 17.96 28.80 -18.29
C ARG A 272 18.17 30.03 -19.17
N PRO A 273 17.18 30.43 -20.01
CA PRO A 273 17.30 31.68 -20.74
C PRO A 273 17.42 32.82 -19.74
N SER A 274 18.34 33.75 -19.98
CA SER A 274 18.59 34.92 -19.13
C SER A 274 17.47 35.97 -19.26
N ILE A 275 16.21 35.58 -19.15
CA ILE A 275 15.09 36.50 -19.17
C ILE A 275 14.81 36.92 -17.72
N LYS A 276 15.57 37.90 -17.24
CA LYS A 276 15.14 38.74 -16.12
C LYS A 276 14.01 39.65 -16.62
N SER A 277 12.80 39.12 -16.80
CA SER A 277 11.61 39.95 -16.95
C SER A 277 10.99 40.19 -15.57
N VAL A 278 10.78 41.46 -15.27
CA VAL A 278 10.42 42.05 -13.96
C VAL A 278 8.97 41.73 -13.55
N ARG A 279 8.42 40.55 -13.88
CA ARG A 279 6.99 40.30 -13.65
C ARG A 279 6.63 38.82 -13.47
N SER A 280 7.02 38.23 -12.34
CA SER A 280 6.17 37.22 -11.69
C SER A 280 6.53 37.03 -10.22
N ASN A 281 5.65 37.50 -9.33
CA ASN A 281 5.65 37.15 -7.90
C ASN A 281 5.11 35.71 -7.65
N ARG A 282 5.32 34.79 -8.59
CA ARG A 282 5.08 33.35 -8.40
C ARG A 282 6.45 32.73 -8.17
N SER A 283 6.60 32.03 -7.04
CA SER A 283 7.81 31.29 -6.63
C SER A 283 8.59 30.77 -7.84
N SER A 284 9.78 31.36 -8.08
CA SER A 284 10.68 30.88 -9.13
C SER A 284 11.14 29.48 -8.72
N LYS A 285 10.74 28.44 -9.47
CA LYS A 285 11.14 27.06 -9.19
C LYS A 285 12.67 26.99 -9.07
N SER A 286 13.16 26.26 -8.08
CA SER A 286 14.60 26.06 -7.92
C SER A 286 15.18 25.25 -9.08
N VAL A 287 16.49 25.37 -9.33
CA VAL A 287 17.18 24.57 -10.36
C VAL A 287 17.07 23.08 -10.05
N TYR A 288 17.12 22.72 -8.78
CA TYR A 288 16.96 21.33 -8.35
C TYR A 288 15.56 20.81 -8.63
N GLU A 289 14.50 21.59 -8.34
CA GLU A 289 13.12 21.20 -8.65
C GLU A 289 12.91 20.99 -10.15
N GLU A 290 13.55 21.80 -10.98
CA GLU A 290 13.49 21.68 -12.43
C GLU A 290 14.19 20.40 -12.93
N ILE A 291 15.35 20.05 -12.36
CA ILE A 291 16.05 18.79 -12.64
C ILE A 291 15.20 17.59 -12.19
N ALA A 292 14.54 17.69 -11.04
CA ALA A 292 13.66 16.65 -10.53
C ALA A 292 12.43 16.45 -11.44
N GLU A 293 11.76 17.54 -11.83
CA GLU A 293 10.63 17.52 -12.74
C GLU A 293 11.01 16.95 -14.12
N ASN A 294 12.15 17.37 -14.69
CA ASN A 294 12.63 16.83 -15.96
C ASN A 294 12.90 15.33 -15.88
N ARG A 295 13.50 14.87 -14.77
CA ARG A 295 13.74 13.45 -14.55
C ARG A 295 12.43 12.66 -14.37
N LEU A 296 11.46 13.21 -13.66
CA LEU A 296 10.14 12.60 -13.50
C LEU A 296 9.39 12.54 -14.83
N TYR A 297 9.50 13.59 -15.64
CA TYR A 297 8.95 13.64 -17.00
C TYR A 297 9.57 12.56 -17.89
N GLU A 298 10.90 12.46 -17.95
CA GLU A 298 11.60 11.40 -18.70
C GLU A 298 11.23 10.00 -18.23
N LYS A 299 11.26 9.75 -16.90
CA LYS A 299 10.90 8.46 -16.30
C LYS A 299 9.44 8.09 -16.55
N SER A 300 8.53 9.05 -16.59
CA SER A 300 7.11 8.77 -16.84
C SER A 300 6.78 8.69 -18.32
N GLY A 301 7.77 8.80 -19.22
CA GLY A 301 7.56 8.82 -20.67
C GLY A 301 6.91 10.11 -21.19
N GLY A 302 6.92 11.19 -20.40
CA GLY A 302 6.28 12.47 -20.71
C GLY A 302 4.87 12.63 -20.11
N VAL A 303 4.38 11.63 -19.38
CA VAL A 303 3.06 11.64 -18.73
C VAL A 303 3.10 12.25 -17.31
N SER A 304 4.29 12.48 -16.76
CA SER A 304 4.40 13.11 -15.44
C SER A 304 3.89 14.54 -15.51
N GLY A 305 3.07 14.95 -14.54
CA GLY A 305 2.62 16.35 -14.48
C GLY A 305 1.34 16.67 -15.23
N VAL A 306 0.78 15.75 -16.03
CA VAL A 306 -0.37 16.02 -16.92
C VAL A 306 -1.58 16.59 -16.18
N LEU A 307 -1.79 16.17 -14.93
CA LEU A 307 -2.92 16.60 -14.11
C LEU A 307 -2.52 17.53 -12.94
N HIS A 308 -1.25 17.87 -12.75
CA HIS A 308 -0.78 18.66 -11.59
C HIS A 308 -1.45 20.03 -11.48
N SER A 309 -1.76 20.65 -12.62
CA SER A 309 -2.37 21.98 -12.70
C SER A 309 -3.90 21.96 -12.60
N LYS A 310 -4.54 20.77 -12.67
CA LYS A 310 -6.00 20.65 -12.69
C LYS A 310 -6.60 20.61 -11.28
N SER A 311 -7.88 20.97 -11.19
CA SER A 311 -8.63 20.89 -9.93
C SER A 311 -8.91 19.44 -9.53
N LEU A 312 -9.12 19.16 -8.24
CA LEU A 312 -9.40 17.82 -7.74
C LEU A 312 -10.61 17.17 -8.44
N LYS A 313 -11.67 17.96 -8.71
CA LYS A 313 -12.86 17.45 -9.40
C LYS A 313 -12.52 16.96 -10.81
N GLU A 314 -11.77 17.75 -11.57
CA GLU A 314 -11.33 17.39 -12.92
C GLU A 314 -10.39 16.18 -12.93
N GLN A 315 -9.53 16.07 -11.92
CA GLN A 315 -8.66 14.91 -11.74
C GLN A 315 -9.48 13.63 -11.49
N MET A 316 -10.46 13.67 -10.59
CA MET A 316 -11.28 12.51 -10.25
C MET A 316 -12.27 12.10 -11.36
N THR A 317 -12.69 13.03 -12.21
CA THR A 317 -13.51 12.71 -13.40
C THR A 317 -12.68 12.33 -14.62
N SER A 318 -11.35 12.38 -14.52
CA SER A 318 -10.48 12.08 -15.66
C SER A 318 -10.48 10.59 -16.01
N PRO A 319 -10.28 10.22 -17.29
CA PRO A 319 -10.12 8.82 -17.67
C PRO A 319 -8.91 8.16 -16.98
N TRP A 320 -7.86 8.93 -16.66
CA TRP A 320 -6.69 8.49 -15.88
C TRP A 320 -7.08 7.93 -14.51
N PHE A 321 -8.04 8.57 -13.85
CA PHE A 321 -8.55 8.13 -12.55
C PHE A 321 -9.48 6.93 -12.72
N THR A 322 -10.49 7.03 -13.59
CA THR A 322 -11.50 5.98 -13.76
C THR A 322 -10.89 4.66 -14.17
N LEU A 323 -9.99 4.64 -15.16
CA LEU A 323 -9.35 3.40 -15.62
C LEU A 323 -8.46 2.78 -14.53
N MET A 324 -7.74 3.63 -13.77
CA MET A 324 -6.92 3.13 -12.67
C MET A 324 -7.78 2.59 -11.52
N VAL A 325 -8.89 3.25 -11.16
CA VAL A 325 -9.86 2.74 -10.17
C VAL A 325 -10.45 1.42 -10.61
N CYS A 326 -10.87 1.28 -11.88
CA CYS A 326 -11.41 0.02 -12.39
C CYS A 326 -10.37 -1.10 -12.29
N PHE A 327 -9.14 -0.83 -12.72
CA PHE A 327 -8.04 -1.80 -12.63
C PHE A 327 -7.73 -2.18 -11.18
N ALA A 328 -7.49 -1.20 -10.31
CA ALA A 328 -7.19 -1.39 -8.90
C ALA A 328 -8.29 -2.18 -8.17
N THR A 329 -9.55 -1.88 -8.47
CA THR A 329 -10.70 -2.55 -7.87
C THR A 329 -10.73 -4.04 -8.20
N ILE A 330 -10.52 -4.40 -9.46
CA ILE A 330 -10.50 -5.81 -9.89
C ILE A 330 -9.30 -6.54 -9.27
N GLN A 331 -8.12 -5.91 -9.25
CA GLN A 331 -6.93 -6.51 -8.66
C GLN A 331 -7.10 -6.76 -7.16
N MET A 332 -7.61 -5.76 -6.43
CA MET A 332 -7.78 -5.87 -4.99
C MET A 332 -8.82 -6.93 -4.61
N LEU A 333 -9.95 -6.97 -5.33
CA LEU A 333 -10.97 -8.00 -5.17
C LEU A 333 -10.39 -9.40 -5.37
N ARG A 334 -9.58 -9.57 -6.42
CA ARG A 334 -8.98 -10.86 -6.76
C ARG A 334 -7.94 -11.34 -5.75
N VAL A 335 -7.05 -10.46 -5.30
CA VAL A 335 -6.06 -10.79 -4.26
C VAL A 335 -6.76 -11.20 -2.97
N ASN A 336 -7.76 -10.44 -2.53
CA ASN A 336 -8.48 -10.72 -1.29
C ASN A 336 -9.34 -11.99 -1.40
N TYR A 337 -9.99 -12.22 -2.54
CA TYR A 337 -10.74 -13.45 -2.81
C TYR A 337 -9.83 -14.69 -2.72
N PHE A 338 -8.62 -14.63 -3.31
CA PHE A 338 -7.65 -15.73 -3.21
C PHE A 338 -7.21 -15.99 -1.77
N VAL A 339 -6.86 -14.95 -1.00
CA VAL A 339 -6.44 -15.09 0.41
C VAL A 339 -7.51 -15.77 1.25
N ALA A 340 -8.78 -15.44 1.03
CA ALA A 340 -9.89 -16.01 1.79
C ALA A 340 -10.19 -17.48 1.43
N THR A 341 -10.02 -17.84 0.15
CA THR A 341 -10.50 -19.12 -0.40
C THR A 341 -9.39 -20.09 -0.76
N ILE A 342 -8.10 -19.75 -0.55
CA ILE A 342 -6.98 -20.62 -0.94
C ILE A 342 -7.14 -22.07 -0.45
N ARG A 343 -7.55 -22.28 0.80
CA ARG A 343 -7.76 -23.63 1.35
C ARG A 343 -8.84 -24.39 0.58
N SER A 344 -10.03 -23.80 0.40
CA SER A 344 -11.15 -24.44 -0.29
C SER A 344 -10.86 -24.65 -1.78
N GLN A 345 -10.12 -23.74 -2.41
CA GLN A 345 -9.65 -23.91 -3.80
C GLN A 345 -8.68 -25.09 -3.92
N MET A 346 -7.69 -25.20 -3.02
CA MET A 346 -6.73 -26.31 -3.08
C MET A 346 -7.38 -27.66 -2.78
N GLU A 347 -8.33 -27.71 -1.84
CA GLU A 347 -9.15 -28.90 -1.57
C GLU A 347 -9.92 -29.35 -2.83
N TYR A 348 -10.49 -28.40 -3.58
CA TYR A 348 -11.15 -28.70 -4.85
C TYR A 348 -10.19 -29.20 -5.94
N TYR A 349 -9.02 -28.59 -6.12
CA TYR A 349 -8.11 -28.97 -7.21
C TYR A 349 -7.42 -30.31 -6.99
N PHE A 350 -7.02 -30.62 -5.75
CA PHE A 350 -6.25 -31.83 -5.45
C PHE A 350 -7.10 -32.99 -4.91
N GLN A 351 -8.33 -32.73 -4.47
CA GLN A 351 -9.21 -33.73 -3.85
C GLN A 351 -8.53 -34.48 -2.68
N ASP A 352 -7.53 -33.85 -2.06
CA ASP A 352 -6.71 -34.37 -0.99
C ASP A 352 -6.48 -33.25 0.03
N GLU A 353 -7.00 -33.47 1.24
CA GLU A 353 -6.92 -32.51 2.34
C GLU A 353 -5.47 -32.30 2.80
N ALA A 354 -4.62 -33.34 2.77
CA ALA A 354 -3.22 -33.22 3.20
C ALA A 354 -2.42 -32.31 2.28
N ILE A 355 -2.60 -32.45 0.96
CA ILE A 355 -1.96 -31.59 -0.05
C ILE A 355 -2.47 -30.15 0.09
N ALA A 356 -3.79 -29.97 0.24
CA ALA A 356 -4.37 -28.63 0.40
C ALA A 356 -3.86 -27.92 1.66
N VAL A 357 -3.76 -28.65 2.78
CA VAL A 357 -3.19 -28.13 4.03
C VAL A 357 -1.70 -27.81 3.86
N GLN A 358 -0.93 -28.62 3.14
CA GLN A 358 0.49 -28.37 2.88
C GLN A 358 0.70 -27.08 2.06
N ILE A 359 -0.05 -26.89 0.98
CA ILE A 359 0.01 -25.69 0.15
C ILE A 359 -0.45 -24.45 0.95
N ASN A 360 -1.52 -24.57 1.73
CA ASN A 360 -1.99 -23.48 2.59
C ASN A 360 -0.95 -23.10 3.67
N LYS A 361 -0.28 -24.08 4.29
CA LYS A 361 0.83 -23.82 5.23
C LYS A 361 1.99 -23.09 4.54
N PHE A 362 2.32 -23.46 3.31
CA PHE A 362 3.34 -22.75 2.53
C PHE A 362 2.91 -21.31 2.25
N PHE A 363 1.66 -21.08 1.85
CA PHE A 363 1.12 -19.73 1.63
C PHE A 363 1.20 -18.86 2.89
N ASP A 364 0.80 -19.39 4.05
CA ASP A 364 0.84 -18.63 5.30
C ASP A 364 2.26 -18.15 5.66
N VAL A 365 3.29 -18.97 5.38
CA VAL A 365 4.71 -18.61 5.57
C VAL A 365 5.21 -17.67 4.48
N ALA A 366 4.83 -17.93 3.23
CA ALA A 366 5.27 -17.16 2.08
C ALA A 366 4.72 -15.72 2.09
N LEU A 367 3.52 -15.50 2.63
CA LEU A 367 2.88 -14.19 2.66
C LEU A 367 3.71 -13.11 3.40
N PRO A 368 4.11 -13.29 4.67
CA PRO A 368 4.93 -12.32 5.37
C PRO A 368 6.36 -12.26 4.82
N VAL A 369 6.95 -13.40 4.44
CA VAL A 369 8.32 -13.48 3.91
C VAL A 369 8.43 -12.75 2.57
N GLY A 370 7.50 -13.01 1.65
CA GLY A 370 7.43 -12.39 0.33
C GLY A 370 7.30 -10.87 0.41
N GLY A 371 6.54 -10.36 1.39
CA GLY A 371 6.44 -8.93 1.69
C GLY A 371 7.81 -8.29 1.95
N VAL A 372 8.64 -8.89 2.81
CA VAL A 372 9.99 -8.36 3.11
C VAL A 372 10.94 -8.48 1.93
N PHE A 373 10.95 -9.64 1.25
CA PHE A 373 11.86 -9.89 0.14
C PHE A 373 11.57 -9.05 -1.10
N ALA A 374 10.30 -8.67 -1.32
CA ALA A 374 9.90 -7.90 -2.50
C ALA A 374 10.36 -6.42 -2.44
N ILE A 375 10.54 -5.86 -1.25
CA ILE A 375 10.84 -4.42 -1.03
C ILE A 375 12.00 -3.87 -1.88
N PRO A 376 13.23 -4.44 -1.83
CA PRO A 376 14.36 -3.89 -2.58
C PRO A 376 14.13 -3.98 -4.10
N PHE A 377 13.50 -5.06 -4.56
CA PHE A 377 13.25 -5.28 -5.98
C PHE A 377 12.21 -4.30 -6.54
N ILE A 378 11.13 -4.07 -5.79
CA ILE A 378 10.06 -3.13 -6.16
C ILE A 378 10.62 -1.71 -6.34
N GLY A 379 11.44 -1.24 -5.39
CA GLY A 379 12.05 0.09 -5.47
C GLY A 379 12.90 0.25 -6.74
N VAL A 380 13.78 -0.71 -7.01
CA VAL A 380 14.62 -0.71 -8.23
C VAL A 380 13.75 -0.72 -9.50
N LEU A 381 12.66 -1.48 -9.52
CA LEU A 381 11.78 -1.55 -10.69
C LEU A 381 11.07 -0.21 -10.93
N LEU A 382 10.50 0.40 -9.89
CA LEU A 382 9.78 1.68 -10.00
C LEU A 382 10.70 2.86 -10.32
N ASP A 383 11.96 2.78 -9.89
CA ASP A 383 12.94 3.84 -10.14
C ASP A 383 13.53 3.80 -11.54
N ASN A 384 13.62 2.63 -12.17
CA ASN A 384 14.34 2.48 -13.45
C ASN A 384 13.41 2.32 -14.66
N PHE A 385 12.15 1.92 -14.46
CA PHE A 385 11.23 1.67 -15.56
C PHE A 385 10.16 2.74 -15.70
N LYS A 386 9.65 2.88 -16.93
CA LYS A 386 8.54 3.78 -17.24
C LYS A 386 7.22 3.24 -16.68
N ILE A 387 6.30 4.14 -16.36
CA ILE A 387 4.95 3.81 -15.85
C ILE A 387 4.26 2.75 -16.72
N VAL A 388 4.28 2.91 -18.04
CA VAL A 388 3.68 1.95 -18.99
C VAL A 388 4.30 0.56 -18.85
N THR A 389 5.62 0.48 -18.71
CA THR A 389 6.34 -0.78 -18.54
C THR A 389 6.01 -1.42 -17.20
N VAL A 390 6.02 -0.65 -16.12
CA VAL A 390 5.65 -1.10 -14.78
C VAL A 390 4.23 -1.69 -14.77
N LEU A 391 3.24 -0.96 -15.31
CA LEU A 391 1.86 -1.41 -15.37
C LEU A 391 1.68 -2.63 -16.29
N SER A 392 2.48 -2.74 -17.37
CA SER A 392 2.47 -3.92 -18.24
C SER A 392 3.02 -5.16 -17.53
N ILE A 393 4.13 -5.03 -16.80
CA ILE A 393 4.69 -6.11 -15.98
C ILE A 393 3.67 -6.55 -14.92
N LEU A 394 3.05 -5.57 -14.24
CA LEU A 394 2.03 -5.82 -13.23
C LEU A 394 0.83 -6.59 -13.81
N LEU A 395 0.33 -6.20 -14.98
CA LEU A 395 -0.73 -6.94 -15.67
C LEU A 395 -0.29 -8.37 -16.02
N GLN A 396 0.90 -8.55 -16.60
CA GLN A 396 1.40 -9.87 -17.00
C GLN A 396 1.54 -10.83 -15.81
N ILE A 397 2.16 -10.36 -14.71
CA ILE A 397 2.28 -11.15 -13.48
C ILE A 397 0.90 -11.50 -12.92
N SER A 398 -0.02 -10.53 -12.89
CA SER A 398 -1.40 -10.78 -12.44
C SER A 398 -2.09 -11.85 -13.27
N LEU A 399 -1.95 -11.84 -14.61
CA LEU A 399 -2.54 -12.86 -15.47
C LEU A 399 -1.90 -14.24 -15.25
N LEU A 400 -0.57 -14.29 -15.13
CA LEU A 400 0.16 -15.53 -14.84
C LEU A 400 -0.29 -16.18 -13.53
N ILE A 401 -0.43 -15.40 -12.45
CA ILE A 401 -0.97 -15.89 -11.18
C ILE A 401 -2.36 -16.51 -11.37
N GLY A 402 -3.16 -15.97 -12.28
CA GLY A 402 -4.54 -16.42 -12.52
C GLY A 402 -4.57 -17.73 -13.26
N LEU A 403 -3.76 -17.82 -14.31
CA LEU A 403 -3.56 -19.05 -15.06
C LEU A 403 -3.00 -20.15 -14.16
N PHE A 404 -1.97 -19.85 -13.36
CA PHE A 404 -1.37 -20.81 -12.44
C PHE A 404 -2.35 -21.27 -11.36
N GLY A 405 -3.14 -20.35 -10.82
CA GLY A 405 -4.17 -20.67 -9.83
C GLY A 405 -5.26 -21.61 -10.34
N MET A 406 -5.50 -21.66 -11.66
CA MET A 406 -6.50 -22.56 -12.27
C MET A 406 -5.95 -23.93 -12.69
N VAL A 407 -4.62 -24.14 -12.61
CA VAL A 407 -3.98 -25.39 -13.06
C VAL A 407 -3.78 -26.34 -11.87
N PRO A 408 -4.32 -27.57 -11.91
CA PRO A 408 -4.21 -28.54 -10.82
C PRO A 408 -2.84 -29.26 -10.79
N ILE A 409 -1.73 -28.49 -10.85
CA ILE A 409 -0.36 -29.00 -10.75
C ILE A 409 0.31 -28.35 -9.54
N GLN A 410 0.78 -29.17 -8.58
CA GLN A 410 1.34 -28.68 -7.31
C GLN A 410 2.46 -27.64 -7.51
N ILE A 411 3.43 -27.93 -8.38
CA ILE A 411 4.56 -27.03 -8.66
C ILE A 411 4.07 -25.69 -9.20
N VAL A 412 3.07 -25.70 -10.09
CA VAL A 412 2.49 -24.50 -10.68
C VAL A 412 1.76 -23.67 -9.60
N GLN A 413 1.06 -24.31 -8.66
CA GLN A 413 0.41 -23.63 -7.54
C GLN A 413 1.42 -22.99 -6.59
N TYR A 414 2.52 -23.68 -6.25
CA TYR A 414 3.61 -23.09 -5.46
C TYR A 414 4.24 -21.88 -6.16
N LEU A 415 4.49 -21.97 -7.47
CA LEU A 415 4.98 -20.83 -8.26
C LEU A 415 3.98 -19.68 -8.30
N GLY A 416 2.69 -19.98 -8.43
CA GLY A 416 1.61 -18.98 -8.37
C GLY A 416 1.57 -18.25 -7.04
N ILE A 417 1.73 -18.97 -5.93
CA ILE A 417 1.81 -18.39 -4.58
C ILE A 417 3.04 -17.49 -4.45
N VAL A 418 4.22 -17.95 -4.88
CA VAL A 418 5.45 -17.13 -4.84
C VAL A 418 5.29 -15.85 -5.66
N MET A 419 4.67 -15.94 -6.84
CA MET A 419 4.36 -14.75 -7.64
C MET A 419 3.37 -13.83 -6.92
N LEU A 420 2.33 -14.37 -6.29
CA LEU A 420 1.31 -13.59 -5.58
C LEU A 420 1.89 -12.80 -4.40
N VAL A 421 2.75 -13.42 -3.58
CA VAL A 421 3.31 -12.77 -2.39
C VAL A 421 4.26 -11.63 -2.73
N VAL A 422 4.92 -11.68 -3.90
CA VAL A 422 5.71 -10.57 -4.45
C VAL A 422 4.83 -9.55 -5.17
N TYR A 423 3.79 -10.01 -5.87
CA TYR A 423 2.85 -9.18 -6.61
C TYR A 423 2.07 -8.24 -5.70
N ARG A 424 1.64 -8.70 -4.52
CA ARG A 424 0.81 -7.91 -3.60
C ARG A 424 1.48 -6.58 -3.17
N PRO A 425 2.69 -6.56 -2.58
CA PRO A 425 3.39 -5.31 -2.27
C PRO A 425 3.73 -4.49 -3.53
N PHE A 426 4.07 -5.16 -4.64
CA PHE A 426 4.36 -4.49 -5.90
C PHE A 426 3.13 -3.74 -6.45
N TYR A 427 1.95 -4.34 -6.36
CA TYR A 427 0.70 -3.74 -6.78
C TYR A 427 0.39 -2.45 -6.01
N TYR A 428 0.42 -2.49 -4.68
CA TYR A 428 0.09 -1.31 -3.86
C TYR A 428 1.09 -0.17 -4.06
N THR A 429 2.37 -0.49 -4.16
CA THR A 429 3.43 0.50 -4.42
C THR A 429 3.35 1.09 -5.82
N ALA A 430 3.06 0.30 -6.85
CA ALA A 430 2.89 0.79 -8.23
C ALA A 430 1.67 1.70 -8.40
N VAL A 431 0.54 1.40 -7.74
CA VAL A 431 -0.65 2.27 -7.76
C VAL A 431 -0.36 3.60 -7.07
N SER A 432 0.35 3.57 -5.93
CA SER A 432 0.81 4.78 -5.24
C SER A 432 1.76 5.61 -6.13
N ASP A 433 2.76 4.97 -6.74
CA ASP A 433 3.72 5.62 -7.65
C ASP A 433 3.03 6.27 -8.85
N TYR A 434 2.07 5.56 -9.47
CA TYR A 434 1.24 6.12 -10.54
C TYR A 434 0.49 7.38 -10.08
N CYS A 435 -0.10 7.35 -8.87
CA CYS A 435 -0.84 8.50 -8.35
C CYS A 435 0.06 9.71 -8.18
N ALA A 436 1.26 9.50 -7.64
CA ALA A 436 2.25 10.55 -7.43
C ALA A 436 2.69 11.18 -8.75
N LYS A 437 3.04 10.37 -9.76
CA LYS A 437 3.57 10.84 -11.04
C LYS A 437 2.51 11.52 -11.92
N VAL A 438 1.27 11.04 -11.91
CA VAL A 438 0.20 11.49 -12.83
C VAL A 438 -0.59 12.66 -12.26
N PHE A 439 -1.06 12.56 -11.01
CA PHE A 439 -1.95 13.56 -10.39
C PHE A 439 -1.20 14.60 -9.57
N GLY A 440 0.02 14.27 -9.15
CA GLY A 440 0.88 15.13 -8.38
C GLY A 440 0.63 15.05 -6.89
N TYR A 441 1.57 15.63 -6.15
CA TYR A 441 1.61 15.51 -4.70
C TYR A 441 0.48 16.26 -3.99
N ARG A 442 -0.04 17.34 -4.60
CA ARG A 442 -1.08 18.20 -4.00
C ARG A 442 -2.38 17.54 -3.66
N THR A 443 -2.82 16.66 -4.53
CA THR A 443 -4.07 15.92 -4.36
C THR A 443 -3.80 14.45 -4.07
N PHE A 444 -2.52 14.05 -3.92
CA PHE A 444 -2.08 12.67 -3.80
C PHE A 444 -2.86 11.88 -2.74
N GLY A 445 -2.90 12.40 -1.50
CA GLY A 445 -3.56 11.70 -0.39
C GLY A 445 -5.05 11.44 -0.65
N THR A 446 -5.75 12.43 -1.22
CA THR A 446 -7.17 12.32 -1.55
C THR A 446 -7.42 11.40 -2.75
N VAL A 447 -6.60 11.48 -3.81
CA VAL A 447 -6.73 10.64 -5.01
C VAL A 447 -6.43 9.18 -4.68
N TYR A 448 -5.26 8.90 -4.11
CA TYR A 448 -4.86 7.54 -3.73
C TYR A 448 -5.83 6.95 -2.68
N GLY A 449 -6.22 7.74 -1.67
CA GLY A 449 -7.21 7.33 -0.68
C GLY A 449 -8.58 7.04 -1.29
N SER A 450 -9.02 7.81 -2.29
CA SER A 450 -10.28 7.55 -3.01
C SER A 450 -10.22 6.27 -3.83
N ILE A 451 -9.10 6.01 -4.54
CA ILE A 451 -8.91 4.76 -5.28
C ILE A 451 -9.06 3.56 -4.33
N ASN A 452 -8.31 3.56 -3.23
CA ASN A 452 -8.36 2.47 -2.25
C ASN A 452 -9.73 2.35 -1.58
N CYS A 453 -10.40 3.46 -1.28
CA CYS A 453 -11.75 3.45 -0.69
C CYS A 453 -12.78 2.84 -1.64
N ILE A 454 -12.79 3.27 -2.91
CA ILE A 454 -13.69 2.71 -3.93
C ILE A 454 -13.39 1.23 -4.12
N SER A 455 -12.12 0.85 -4.34
CA SER A 455 -11.73 -0.55 -4.46
C SER A 455 -12.11 -1.37 -3.22
N GLY A 456 -11.99 -0.78 -2.03
CA GLY A 456 -12.37 -1.36 -0.75
C GLY A 456 -13.86 -1.66 -0.67
N LEU A 457 -14.72 -0.72 -1.05
CA LEU A 457 -16.17 -0.90 -1.08
C LEU A 457 -16.59 -2.02 -2.05
N PHE A 458 -15.94 -2.10 -3.21
CA PHE A 458 -16.20 -3.17 -4.18
C PHE A 458 -15.69 -4.55 -3.72
N ASN A 459 -14.83 -4.65 -2.70
CA ASN A 459 -14.49 -5.95 -2.10
C ASN A 459 -15.69 -6.65 -1.47
N VAL A 460 -16.80 -5.96 -1.18
CA VAL A 460 -18.04 -6.62 -0.74
C VAL A 460 -18.51 -7.66 -1.76
N LEU A 461 -18.18 -7.50 -3.05
CA LEU A 461 -18.44 -8.49 -4.10
C LEU A 461 -17.75 -9.85 -3.88
N GLN A 462 -16.77 -9.92 -2.98
CA GLN A 462 -16.14 -11.17 -2.59
C GLN A 462 -17.15 -12.16 -2.00
N ALA A 463 -18.07 -11.70 -1.16
CA ALA A 463 -19.06 -12.55 -0.51
C ALA A 463 -20.05 -13.21 -1.51
N PRO A 464 -20.68 -12.49 -2.47
CA PRO A 464 -21.52 -13.14 -3.47
C PRO A 464 -20.72 -14.02 -4.45
N LEU A 465 -19.46 -13.67 -4.77
CA LEU A 465 -18.60 -14.55 -5.58
C LEU A 465 -18.30 -15.88 -4.87
N ASP A 466 -18.00 -15.82 -3.58
CA ASP A 466 -17.76 -16.99 -2.75
C ASP A 466 -19.04 -17.83 -2.60
N ASN A 467 -20.18 -17.18 -2.32
CA ASN A 467 -21.48 -17.86 -2.27
C ASN A 467 -21.84 -18.54 -3.60
N ALA A 468 -21.61 -17.87 -4.75
CA ALA A 468 -21.83 -18.47 -6.06
C ALA A 468 -20.92 -19.69 -6.31
N THR A 469 -19.68 -19.63 -5.82
CA THR A 469 -18.73 -20.76 -5.90
C THR A 469 -19.23 -21.97 -5.11
N HIS A 470 -19.74 -21.75 -3.89
CA HIS A 470 -20.29 -22.79 -3.04
C HIS A 470 -21.62 -23.36 -3.57
N THR A 471 -22.56 -22.51 -4.00
CA THR A 471 -23.95 -22.92 -4.32
C THR A 471 -24.17 -23.25 -5.79
N ILE A 472 -23.77 -22.35 -6.70
CA ILE A 472 -24.05 -22.46 -8.14
C ILE A 472 -23.02 -23.36 -8.81
N PHE A 473 -21.74 -23.16 -8.47
CA PHE A 473 -20.63 -23.87 -9.11
C PHE A 473 -20.20 -25.15 -8.38
N LYS A 474 -20.93 -25.56 -7.32
CA LYS A 474 -20.67 -26.80 -6.57
C LYS A 474 -19.20 -26.95 -6.15
N MET A 475 -18.67 -25.93 -5.49
CA MET A 475 -17.26 -25.80 -5.06
C MET A 475 -16.24 -25.58 -6.17
N ASN A 476 -16.62 -25.50 -7.45
CA ASN A 476 -15.69 -25.22 -8.54
C ASN A 476 -15.31 -23.73 -8.58
N PRO A 477 -14.04 -23.36 -8.31
CA PRO A 477 -13.61 -21.96 -8.30
C PRO A 477 -13.27 -21.43 -9.71
N ASN A 478 -13.18 -22.29 -10.72
CA ASN A 478 -12.75 -21.89 -12.07
C ASN A 478 -13.64 -20.83 -12.72
N PRO A 479 -15.00 -20.86 -12.63
CA PRO A 479 -15.83 -19.82 -13.24
C PRO A 479 -15.59 -18.43 -12.64
N ALA A 480 -15.47 -18.34 -11.30
CA ALA A 480 -15.16 -17.09 -10.62
C ALA A 480 -13.75 -16.59 -10.96
N ASN A 481 -12.75 -17.48 -10.93
CA ASN A 481 -11.38 -17.15 -11.29
C ASN A 481 -11.25 -16.71 -12.76
N THR A 482 -11.92 -17.40 -13.68
CA THR A 482 -11.93 -17.05 -15.11
C THR A 482 -12.57 -15.69 -15.35
N LEU A 483 -13.69 -15.39 -14.68
CA LEU A 483 -14.33 -14.08 -14.75
C LEU A 483 -13.39 -12.97 -14.28
N LEU A 484 -12.75 -13.15 -13.11
CA LEU A 484 -11.83 -12.15 -12.56
C LEU A 484 -10.57 -11.96 -13.42
N VAL A 485 -10.03 -13.02 -14.00
CA VAL A 485 -8.90 -12.96 -14.94
C VAL A 485 -9.30 -12.26 -16.25
N GLY A 486 -10.49 -12.56 -16.79
CA GLY A 486 -11.01 -11.89 -17.98
C GLY A 486 -11.22 -10.39 -17.76
N LEU A 487 -11.83 -10.01 -16.63
CA LEU A 487 -11.99 -8.61 -16.25
C LEU A 487 -10.64 -7.91 -16.05
N THR A 488 -9.67 -8.60 -15.43
CA THR A 488 -8.29 -8.10 -15.27
C THR A 488 -7.65 -7.81 -16.62
N PHE A 489 -7.77 -8.73 -17.58
CA PHE A 489 -7.21 -8.57 -18.92
C PHE A 489 -7.82 -7.37 -19.64
N ILE A 490 -9.15 -7.24 -19.62
CA ILE A 490 -9.86 -6.14 -20.28
C ILE A 490 -9.51 -4.79 -19.65
N ALA A 491 -9.62 -4.67 -18.33
CA ALA A 491 -9.34 -3.41 -17.63
C ALA A 491 -7.86 -3.01 -17.73
N GLY A 492 -6.95 -3.99 -17.61
CA GLY A 492 -5.52 -3.75 -17.73
C GLY A 492 -5.10 -3.32 -19.14
N LEU A 493 -5.63 -3.98 -20.18
CA LEU A 493 -5.38 -3.58 -21.56
C LEU A 493 -5.95 -2.20 -21.88
N ALA A 494 -7.16 -1.88 -21.40
CA ALA A 494 -7.76 -0.56 -21.57
C ALA A 494 -6.90 0.53 -20.93
N LEU A 495 -6.45 0.32 -19.68
CA LEU A 495 -5.57 1.24 -18.97
C LEU A 495 -4.24 1.44 -19.70
N ILE A 496 -3.54 0.36 -20.04
CA ILE A 496 -2.21 0.45 -20.69
C ILE A 496 -2.33 1.08 -22.09
N SER A 497 -3.35 0.71 -22.87
CA SER A 497 -3.56 1.25 -24.21
C SER A 497 -3.87 2.75 -24.16
N TYR A 498 -4.69 3.18 -23.20
CA TYR A 498 -4.97 4.58 -22.97
C TYR A 498 -3.71 5.38 -22.61
N ILE A 499 -2.92 4.90 -21.63
CA ILE A 499 -1.69 5.58 -21.19
C ILE A 499 -0.68 5.65 -22.33
N LYS A 500 -0.49 4.56 -23.09
CA LYS A 500 0.38 4.56 -24.27
C LYS A 500 -0.07 5.55 -25.33
N GLY A 501 -1.38 5.61 -25.61
CA GLY A 501 -1.96 6.58 -26.55
C GLY A 501 -1.66 8.02 -26.13
N GLN A 502 -1.83 8.32 -24.84
CA GLN A 502 -1.52 9.63 -24.28
C GLN A 502 -0.01 9.94 -24.26
N GLU A 503 0.85 8.96 -23.98
CA GLU A 503 2.31 9.12 -24.06
C GLU A 503 2.74 9.54 -25.48
N ILE A 504 2.17 8.91 -26.51
CA ILE A 504 2.46 9.23 -27.91
C ILE A 504 1.93 10.63 -28.26
N GLU A 505 0.70 10.97 -27.85
CA GLU A 505 0.11 12.27 -28.14
C GLU A 505 0.88 13.42 -27.49
N LEU A 506 1.29 13.25 -26.23
CA LEU A 506 2.07 14.25 -25.50
C LEU A 506 3.45 14.46 -26.13
N LYS A 507 4.16 13.38 -26.50
CA LYS A 507 5.44 13.50 -27.22
C LYS A 507 5.30 14.24 -28.54
N LYS A 508 4.23 13.95 -29.29
CA LYS A 508 3.96 14.67 -30.55
C LYS A 508 3.77 16.17 -30.30
N ARG A 509 2.99 16.54 -29.27
CA ARG A 509 2.79 17.96 -28.91
C ARG A 509 4.10 18.62 -28.49
N THR A 510 4.92 17.96 -27.67
CA THR A 510 6.22 18.50 -27.24
C THR A 510 7.15 18.72 -28.43
N ILE A 511 7.23 17.79 -29.39
CA ILE A 511 8.04 17.97 -30.61
C ILE A 511 7.51 19.13 -31.46
N ILE A 512 6.19 19.27 -31.57
CA ILE A 512 5.57 20.40 -32.31
C ILE A 512 5.88 21.73 -31.60
N ASP A 513 5.73 21.80 -30.29
CA ASP A 513 6.05 23.00 -29.50
C ASP A 513 7.55 23.34 -29.61
N GLU A 514 8.45 22.36 -29.52
CA GLU A 514 9.90 22.55 -29.73
C GLU A 514 10.20 23.06 -31.14
N ALA A 515 9.54 22.52 -32.17
CA ALA A 515 9.71 22.97 -33.56
C ALA A 515 9.11 24.38 -33.81
N MET A 516 8.07 24.77 -33.08
CA MET A 516 7.49 26.11 -33.16
C MET A 516 8.33 27.18 -32.45
N HIS A 517 9.12 26.77 -31.45
CA HIS A 517 9.97 27.67 -30.65
C HIS A 517 11.46 27.58 -31.00
N SER A 518 11.86 26.66 -31.90
CA SER A 518 13.19 26.68 -32.50
C SER A 518 13.26 27.86 -33.47
N ASP A 519 14.15 28.81 -33.20
CA ASP A 519 14.40 29.96 -34.08
C ASP A 519 14.63 29.48 -35.52
N VAL A 520 13.79 29.95 -36.44
CA VAL A 520 14.02 29.81 -37.87
C VAL A 520 15.30 30.60 -38.15
N VAL A 521 16.42 29.90 -38.31
CA VAL A 521 17.62 30.51 -38.89
C VAL A 521 17.29 30.77 -40.34
N GLU A 522 16.85 31.99 -40.65
CA GLU A 522 16.89 32.51 -42.01
C GLU A 522 18.33 32.40 -42.48
N ILE A 523 18.57 31.48 -43.41
CA ILE A 523 19.82 31.42 -44.14
C ILE A 523 19.75 32.64 -45.08
N GLU A 524 20.43 33.73 -44.71
CA GLU A 524 20.69 34.83 -45.64
C GLU A 524 21.56 34.28 -46.78
N ASP A 525 20.97 34.27 -47.99
CA ASP A 525 21.59 33.86 -49.27
C ASP A 525 22.77 34.75 -49.69
#